data_AF-A0A357F2M1-F1
#
_entry.id   AF-A0A357F2M1-F1
#
_cell.length_a   1.000
_cell.length_b   1.000
_cell.length_c   1.000
_cell.angle_alpha   90.00
_cell.angle_beta   90.00
_cell.angle_gamma   90.00
#
_symmetry.space_group_name_H-M   'P 1'
#
loop_
_entity.id
_entity.type
_entity.pdbx_description
1 polymer ?
#
loop_
_entity_poly.entity_id
_entity_poly.type
_entity_poly.pdbx_seq_one_letter_code
_entity_poly.pdbx_strand_id
1 'polypeptide(L)'
;MKEFNVIAVKYGGSVGSKAKYFAAGNRLTLDREAGIKELEALKEIGGPTGTLVNFALAQTLVEDGKMEEAEKIYKELAGGDDAVISRDTINLELAKLYEKQGKREEATTLLFDIVKTASEAKDMEGRSVPLSSAAQAAKELLEEIDPAKAKEIPDPLSAEPLGDIPF
;
A
#
# COMPACT_ATOMS: atom_id res chain seq x y z
N MET A 1 -25.29 12.42 4.89
CA MET A 1 -25.60 11.07 4.32
C MET A 1 -26.52 11.17 3.11
N LYS A 2 -27.61 11.96 3.16
CA LYS A 2 -28.54 12.13 2.01
C LYS A 2 -27.89 12.77 0.78
N GLU A 3 -26.97 13.71 0.96
CA GLU A 3 -26.38 14.46 -0.16
C GLU A 3 -25.50 13.59 -1.08
N PHE A 4 -24.73 12.66 -0.53
CA PHE A 4 -23.87 11.76 -1.33
C PHE A 4 -24.69 10.77 -2.18
N ASN A 5 -25.79 10.23 -1.64
CA ASN A 5 -26.69 9.35 -2.39
C ASN A 5 -27.39 10.08 -3.54
N VAL A 6 -27.73 11.36 -3.36
CA VAL A 6 -28.30 12.19 -4.42
C VAL A 6 -27.28 12.44 -5.54
N ILE A 7 -26.00 12.65 -5.21
CA ILE A 7 -24.93 12.82 -6.22
C ILE A 7 -24.65 11.51 -6.97
N ALA A 8 -24.58 10.37 -6.29
CA ALA A 8 -24.32 9.07 -6.92
C ALA A 8 -25.43 8.62 -7.89
N VAL A 9 -26.68 9.03 -7.64
CA VAL A 9 -27.82 8.79 -8.54
C VAL A 9 -27.85 9.80 -9.71
N LYS A 10 -27.38 11.02 -9.48
CA LYS A 10 -27.43 12.12 -10.47
C LYS A 10 -26.22 12.14 -11.42
N TYR A 11 -25.10 11.55 -11.03
CA TYR A 11 -23.87 11.43 -11.82
C TYR A 11 -23.41 9.98 -11.84
N GLY A 12 -23.90 9.19 -12.81
CA GLY A 12 -23.40 7.84 -13.08
C GLY A 12 -21.93 7.84 -13.52
N GLY A 13 -21.34 6.65 -13.62
CA GLY A 13 -19.93 6.50 -14.02
C GLY A 13 -18.93 6.74 -12.88
N SER A 14 -17.72 7.20 -13.21
CA SER A 14 -16.59 7.28 -12.27
C SER A 14 -16.84 8.18 -11.05
N VAL A 15 -17.57 9.29 -11.22
CA VAL A 15 -17.90 10.23 -10.14
C VAL A 15 -18.85 9.59 -9.11
N GLY A 16 -19.85 8.86 -9.59
CA GLY A 16 -20.79 8.13 -8.74
C GLY A 16 -20.09 7.02 -7.95
N SER A 17 -19.19 6.27 -8.57
CA SER A 17 -18.39 5.23 -7.89
C SER A 17 -17.51 5.82 -6.80
N LYS A 18 -16.84 6.95 -7.07
CA LYS A 18 -16.00 7.63 -6.08
C LYS A 18 -16.80 8.16 -4.89
N ALA A 19 -17.99 8.72 -5.15
CA ALA A 19 -18.90 9.17 -4.09
C ALA A 19 -19.36 8.01 -3.19
N LYS A 20 -19.66 6.84 -3.78
CA LYS A 20 -20.03 5.63 -3.02
C LYS A 20 -18.87 5.09 -2.20
N TYR A 21 -17.65 5.09 -2.74
CA TYR A 21 -16.44 4.72 -1.99
C TYR A 21 -16.27 5.59 -0.73
N PHE A 22 -16.39 6.93 -0.84
CA PHE A 22 -16.29 7.80 0.33
C PHE A 22 -17.45 7.62 1.32
N ALA A 23 -18.67 7.34 0.83
CA ALA A 23 -19.79 7.03 1.70
C ALA A 23 -19.54 5.74 2.50
N ALA A 24 -19.07 4.69 1.84
CA ALA A 24 -18.73 3.41 2.46
C ALA A 24 -17.62 3.58 3.51
N GLY A 25 -16.57 4.34 3.19
CA GLY A 25 -15.48 4.64 4.13
C GLY A 25 -15.95 5.35 5.40
N ASN A 26 -16.83 6.35 5.27
CA ASN A 26 -17.46 6.97 6.46
C ASN A 26 -18.31 5.96 7.23
N ARG A 27 -19.01 5.08 6.52
CA ARG A 27 -19.91 4.09 7.10
C ARG A 27 -19.16 3.03 7.90
N LEU A 28 -17.92 2.69 7.55
CA LEU A 28 -17.07 1.81 8.37
C LEU A 28 -16.94 2.23 9.84
N THR A 29 -17.06 3.54 10.12
CA THR A 29 -16.99 4.08 11.50
C THR A 29 -18.35 4.13 12.21
N LEU A 30 -19.44 4.26 11.45
CA LEU A 30 -20.79 4.47 12.00
C LEU A 30 -21.62 3.18 12.05
N ASP A 31 -21.40 2.30 11.07
CA ASP A 31 -22.15 1.09 10.79
C ASP A 31 -21.22 0.17 9.96
N ARG A 32 -20.31 -0.49 10.67
CA ARG A 32 -19.17 -1.20 10.06
C ARG A 32 -19.61 -2.27 9.07
N GLU A 33 -20.61 -3.08 9.43
CA GLU A 33 -21.15 -4.14 8.59
C GLU A 33 -21.70 -3.58 7.27
N ALA A 34 -22.47 -2.48 7.33
CA ALA A 34 -22.98 -1.85 6.13
C ALA A 34 -21.86 -1.23 5.27
N GLY A 35 -20.84 -0.64 5.90
CA GLY A 35 -19.67 -0.11 5.19
C GLY A 35 -18.92 -1.20 4.42
N ILE A 36 -18.68 -2.36 5.05
CA ILE A 36 -18.05 -3.52 4.40
C ILE A 36 -18.89 -3.99 3.21
N LYS A 37 -20.20 -4.18 3.41
CA LYS A 37 -21.10 -4.62 2.33
C LYS A 37 -21.12 -3.65 1.15
N GLU A 38 -21.05 -2.35 1.43
CA GLU A 38 -20.94 -1.33 0.39
C GLU A 38 -19.61 -1.40 -0.37
N LEU A 39 -18.48 -1.62 0.32
CA LEU A 39 -17.19 -1.83 -0.34
C LEU A 39 -17.18 -3.11 -1.19
N GLU A 40 -17.71 -4.22 -0.67
CA GLU A 40 -17.85 -5.48 -1.42
C GLU A 40 -18.66 -5.30 -2.70
N ALA A 41 -19.75 -4.52 -2.65
CA ALA A 41 -20.57 -4.22 -3.83
C ALA A 41 -19.84 -3.37 -4.88
N LEU A 42 -18.76 -2.68 -4.50
CA LEU A 42 -17.97 -1.81 -5.37
C LEU A 42 -16.67 -2.48 -5.86
N LYS A 43 -16.29 -3.66 -5.35
CA LYS A 43 -14.97 -4.26 -5.55
C LYS A 43 -14.62 -4.58 -7.01
N GLU A 44 -15.64 -4.83 -7.82
CA GLU A 44 -15.52 -5.16 -9.25
C GLU A 44 -15.51 -3.92 -10.16
N ILE A 45 -15.61 -2.71 -9.58
CA ILE A 45 -15.51 -1.48 -10.37
C ILE A 45 -14.06 -1.32 -10.79
N GLY A 46 -13.74 -1.52 -12.07
CA GLY A 46 -12.36 -1.37 -12.55
C GLY A 46 -11.78 0.06 -12.41
N GLY A 47 -10.48 0.16 -12.65
CA GLY A 47 -9.74 1.43 -12.65
C GLY A 47 -9.45 2.00 -11.26
N PRO A 48 -9.03 3.28 -11.15
CA PRO A 48 -8.50 3.86 -9.92
C PRO A 48 -9.44 3.78 -8.71
N THR A 49 -10.75 3.87 -8.94
CA THR A 49 -11.71 3.75 -7.83
C THR A 49 -11.82 2.31 -7.33
N GLY A 50 -11.71 1.32 -8.21
CA GLY A 50 -11.64 -0.10 -7.84
C GLY A 50 -10.45 -0.42 -6.96
N THR A 51 -9.29 0.07 -7.37
CA THR A 51 -8.05 -0.08 -6.62
C THR A 51 -8.20 0.49 -5.20
N LEU A 52 -8.77 1.69 -5.05
CA LEU A 52 -9.07 2.28 -3.74
C LEU A 52 -10.08 1.48 -2.91
N VAL A 53 -11.15 0.97 -3.55
CA VAL A 53 -12.17 0.14 -2.89
C VAL A 53 -11.55 -1.16 -2.37
N ASN A 54 -10.83 -1.88 -3.23
CA ASN A 54 -10.19 -3.15 -2.86
C ASN A 54 -9.15 -2.95 -1.77
N PHE A 55 -8.34 -1.88 -1.84
CA PHE A 55 -7.37 -1.58 -0.79
C PHE A 55 -8.04 -1.29 0.55
N ALA A 56 -9.08 -0.46 0.58
CA ALA A 56 -9.83 -0.18 1.81
C ALA A 56 -10.54 -1.43 2.36
N LEU A 57 -11.07 -2.28 1.48
CA LEU A 57 -11.67 -3.55 1.86
C LEU A 57 -10.63 -4.48 2.51
N ALA A 58 -9.45 -4.62 1.90
CA ALA A 58 -8.37 -5.41 2.47
C ALA A 58 -7.94 -4.91 3.87
N GLN A 59 -7.76 -3.59 4.04
CA GLN A 59 -7.46 -3.00 5.35
C GLN A 59 -8.53 -3.33 6.40
N THR A 60 -9.80 -3.21 6.02
CA THR A 60 -10.94 -3.51 6.89
C THR A 60 -10.97 -4.99 7.28
N LEU A 61 -10.70 -5.89 6.34
CA LEU A 61 -10.62 -7.33 6.59
C LEU A 61 -9.48 -7.70 7.54
N VAL A 62 -8.32 -7.03 7.43
CA VAL A 62 -7.20 -7.21 8.38
C VAL A 62 -7.63 -6.81 9.80
N GLU A 63 -8.31 -5.67 9.95
CA GLU A 63 -8.82 -5.23 11.26
C GLU A 63 -9.85 -6.21 11.85
N ASP A 64 -10.63 -6.88 11.00
CA ASP A 64 -11.62 -7.88 11.39
C ASP A 64 -11.02 -9.28 11.61
N GLY A 65 -9.69 -9.43 11.46
CA GLY A 65 -8.99 -10.71 11.60
C GLY A 65 -9.18 -11.68 10.43
N LYS A 66 -9.80 -11.25 9.32
CA LYS A 66 -10.00 -12.04 8.10
C LYS A 66 -8.75 -11.98 7.20
N MET A 67 -7.65 -12.51 7.71
CA MET A 67 -6.33 -12.30 7.14
C MET A 67 -6.17 -12.96 5.76
N GLU A 68 -6.74 -14.15 5.54
CA GLU A 68 -6.65 -14.87 4.26
C GLU A 68 -7.38 -14.13 3.13
N GLU A 69 -8.54 -13.55 3.43
CA GLU A 69 -9.31 -12.75 2.47
C GLU A 69 -8.56 -11.47 2.10
N ALA A 70 -8.00 -10.78 3.10
CA ALA A 70 -7.18 -9.60 2.87
C ALA A 70 -5.91 -9.90 2.06
N GLU A 71 -5.24 -11.02 2.35
CA GLU A 71 -4.02 -11.45 1.64
C GLU A 71 -4.28 -11.63 0.15
N LYS A 72 -5.40 -12.27 -0.20
CA LYS A 72 -5.80 -12.45 -1.60
C LYS A 72 -5.94 -11.10 -2.31
N ILE A 73 -6.65 -10.16 -1.70
CA ILE A 73 -6.88 -8.84 -2.29
C ILE A 73 -5.57 -8.07 -2.45
N TYR A 74 -4.69 -8.06 -1.44
CA TYR A 74 -3.39 -7.39 -1.56
C TYR A 74 -2.50 -8.00 -2.65
N LYS A 75 -2.51 -9.33 -2.81
CA LYS A 75 -1.77 -9.99 -3.91
C LYS A 75 -2.30 -9.59 -5.28
N GLU A 76 -3.61 -9.53 -5.44
CA GLU A 76 -4.25 -9.05 -6.68
C GLU A 76 -3.87 -7.60 -6.97
N LEU A 77 -3.90 -6.73 -5.95
CA LEU A 77 -3.49 -5.32 -6.08
C LEU A 77 -2.00 -5.17 -6.42
N ALA A 78 -1.12 -5.96 -5.81
CA ALA A 78 0.33 -5.89 -6.04
C ALA A 78 0.70 -6.28 -7.48
N GLY A 79 -0.07 -7.20 -8.08
CA GLY A 79 0.06 -7.62 -9.48
C GLY A 79 -0.56 -6.64 -10.50
N GLY A 80 -1.27 -5.61 -10.04
CA GLY A 80 -1.83 -4.58 -10.90
C GLY A 80 -0.81 -3.50 -11.30
N ASP A 81 -1.19 -2.71 -12.31
CA ASP A 81 -0.41 -1.58 -12.84
C ASP A 81 -1.09 -0.22 -12.60
N ASP A 82 -2.05 -0.15 -11.68
CA ASP A 82 -2.72 1.10 -11.33
C ASP A 82 -1.83 1.96 -10.42
N ALA A 83 -1.61 3.22 -10.81
CA ALA A 83 -0.73 4.15 -10.10
C ALA A 83 -1.41 4.89 -8.93
N VAL A 84 -2.71 4.67 -8.67
CA VAL A 84 -3.42 5.38 -7.60
C VAL A 84 -2.91 5.03 -6.19
N ILE A 85 -2.39 3.82 -6.01
CA ILE A 85 -1.66 3.38 -4.81
C ILE A 85 -0.35 2.77 -5.29
N SER A 86 0.78 3.21 -4.73
CA SER A 86 2.07 2.65 -5.14
C SER A 86 2.18 1.17 -4.79
N ARG A 87 2.87 0.41 -5.64
CA ARG A 87 3.17 -1.01 -5.38
C ARG A 87 3.88 -1.21 -4.04
N ASP A 88 4.79 -0.31 -3.66
CA ASP A 88 5.47 -0.34 -2.36
C ASP A 88 4.50 -0.22 -1.18
N THR A 89 3.47 0.63 -1.30
CA THR A 89 2.45 0.78 -0.25
C THR A 89 1.64 -0.51 -0.09
N ILE A 90 1.25 -1.13 -1.22
CA ILE A 90 0.51 -2.40 -1.21
C ILE A 90 1.38 -3.52 -0.62
N ASN A 91 2.64 -3.62 -1.05
CA ASN A 91 3.57 -4.63 -0.56
C ASN A 91 3.92 -4.44 0.92
N LEU A 92 3.97 -3.20 1.41
CA LEU A 92 4.17 -2.91 2.84
C LEU A 92 2.99 -3.42 3.67
N GLU A 93 1.75 -3.18 3.23
CA GLU A 93 0.57 -3.69 3.94
C GLU A 93 0.48 -5.22 3.87
N LEU A 94 0.86 -5.83 2.75
CA LEU A 94 0.98 -7.29 2.62
C LEU A 94 2.06 -7.87 3.55
N ALA A 95 3.20 -7.19 3.69
CA ALA A 95 4.26 -7.61 4.61
C ALA A 95 3.82 -7.52 6.08
N LYS A 96 3.12 -6.45 6.47
CA LYS A 96 2.50 -6.34 7.81
C LYS A 96 1.49 -7.46 8.05
N LEU A 97 0.71 -7.82 7.04
CA LEU A 97 -0.24 -8.93 7.14
C LEU A 97 0.48 -10.27 7.35
N TYR A 98 1.57 -10.52 6.61
CA TYR A 98 2.41 -11.70 6.81
C TYR A 98 3.03 -11.76 8.21
N GLU A 99 3.51 -10.63 8.73
CA GLU A 99 4.00 -10.54 10.11
C GLU A 99 2.92 -10.95 11.12
N LYS A 100 1.69 -10.40 10.98
CA LYS A 100 0.54 -10.77 11.82
C LYS A 100 0.15 -12.25 11.71
N GLN A 101 0.37 -12.87 10.55
CA GLN A 101 0.13 -14.30 10.33
C GLN A 101 1.29 -15.19 10.83
N GLY A 102 2.38 -14.61 11.33
CA GLY A 102 3.60 -15.34 11.73
C GLY A 102 4.46 -15.80 10.54
N LYS A 103 4.14 -15.36 9.32
CA LYS A 103 4.88 -15.62 8.08
C LYS A 103 6.08 -14.68 7.95
N ARG A 104 7.03 -14.84 8.88
CA ARG A 104 8.16 -13.90 9.05
C ARG A 104 9.07 -13.85 7.83
N GLU A 105 9.32 -14.99 7.18
CA GLU A 105 10.20 -15.06 5.99
C GLU A 105 9.60 -14.28 4.82
N GLU A 106 8.30 -14.44 4.57
CA GLU A 106 7.59 -13.73 3.50
C GLU A 106 7.51 -12.23 3.78
N ALA A 107 7.28 -11.84 5.04
CA ALA A 107 7.32 -10.43 5.46
C ALA A 107 8.71 -9.83 5.23
N THR A 108 9.77 -10.46 5.73
CA THR A 108 11.16 -10.03 5.57
C THR A 108 11.54 -9.87 4.10
N THR A 109 11.13 -10.82 3.25
CA THR A 109 11.42 -10.77 1.81
C THR A 109 10.79 -9.54 1.15
N LEU A 110 9.49 -9.29 1.39
CA LEU A 110 8.80 -8.13 0.83
C LEU A 110 9.40 -6.81 1.30
N LEU A 111 9.69 -6.69 2.60
CA LEU A 111 10.26 -5.46 3.16
C LEU A 111 11.67 -5.21 2.60
N PHE A 112 12.49 -6.26 2.51
CA PHE A 112 13.82 -6.17 1.91
C PHE A 112 13.75 -5.68 0.47
N ASP A 113 12.86 -6.24 -0.35
CA ASP A 113 12.71 -5.85 -1.76
C ASP A 113 12.25 -4.39 -1.91
N ILE A 114 11.31 -3.93 -1.07
CA ILE A 114 10.86 -2.52 -1.04
C ILE A 114 12.04 -1.60 -0.76
N VAL A 115 12.77 -1.86 0.33
CA VAL A 115 13.84 -0.98 0.80
C VAL A 115 15.03 -1.01 -0.15
N LYS A 116 15.42 -2.20 -0.64
CA LYS A 116 16.52 -2.33 -1.60
C LYS A 116 16.23 -1.56 -2.89
N THR A 117 15.06 -1.75 -3.49
CA THR A 117 14.67 -1.07 -4.72
C THR A 117 14.67 0.45 -4.53
N ALA A 118 14.15 0.94 -3.40
CA ALA A 118 14.14 2.36 -3.09
C ALA A 118 15.54 2.93 -2.82
N SER A 119 16.44 2.19 -2.16
CA SER A 119 17.81 2.61 -1.88
C SER A 119 18.70 2.65 -3.13
N GLU A 120 18.42 1.78 -4.11
CA GLU A 120 19.15 1.73 -5.39
C GLU A 120 18.63 2.75 -6.41
N ALA A 121 17.49 3.40 -6.13
CA ALA A 121 16.89 4.38 -7.03
C ALA A 121 17.77 5.62 -7.19
N LYS A 122 18.05 5.97 -8.46
CA LYS A 122 18.79 7.16 -8.85
C LYS A 122 17.90 8.10 -9.66
N ASP A 123 18.10 9.41 -9.50
CA ASP A 123 17.46 10.41 -10.36
C ASP A 123 18.15 10.48 -11.74
N MET A 124 17.67 11.39 -12.60
CA MET A 124 18.22 11.58 -13.95
C MET A 124 19.68 12.06 -13.94
N GLU A 125 20.18 12.58 -12.82
CA GLU A 125 21.55 13.05 -12.62
C GLU A 125 22.43 11.98 -11.94
N GLY A 126 21.89 10.79 -11.69
CA GLY A 126 22.61 9.68 -11.04
C GLY A 126 22.71 9.79 -9.52
N ARG A 127 22.02 10.76 -8.90
CA ARG A 127 22.03 10.97 -7.45
C ARG A 127 21.03 10.06 -6.76
N SER A 128 21.35 9.65 -5.53
CA SER A 128 20.44 8.85 -4.72
C SER A 128 19.12 9.59 -4.46
N VAL A 129 18.01 8.88 -4.60
CA VAL A 129 16.68 9.41 -4.29
C VAL A 129 16.36 9.15 -2.81
N PRO A 130 15.77 10.11 -2.08
CA PRO A 130 15.28 9.85 -0.73
C PRO A 130 14.24 8.72 -0.72
N LEU A 131 14.30 7.86 0.31
CA LEU A 131 13.30 6.79 0.49
C LEU A 131 11.89 7.36 0.56
N SER A 132 10.95 6.71 -0.12
CA SER A 132 9.52 6.99 0.01
C SER A 132 9.05 6.71 1.45
N SER A 133 7.91 7.25 1.85
CA SER A 133 7.34 6.95 3.18
C SER A 133 7.09 5.46 3.39
N ALA A 134 6.66 4.73 2.35
CA ALA A 134 6.48 3.29 2.40
C ALA A 134 7.82 2.56 2.58
N ALA A 135 8.87 3.00 1.88
CA ALA A 135 10.20 2.40 2.02
C ALA A 135 10.86 2.71 3.38
N GLN A 136 10.62 3.90 3.95
CA GLN A 136 11.07 4.21 5.32
C GLN A 136 10.38 3.31 6.35
N ALA A 137 9.05 3.20 6.27
CA ALA A 137 8.30 2.29 7.15
C ALA A 137 8.69 0.82 6.95
N ALA A 138 9.00 0.42 5.71
CA ALA A 138 9.47 -0.93 5.41
C ALA A 138 10.85 -1.18 6.03
N LYS A 139 11.74 -0.19 6.02
CA LYS A 139 13.06 -0.26 6.64
C LYS A 139 12.95 -0.41 8.15
N GLU A 140 12.14 0.41 8.80
CA GLU A 140 11.90 0.34 10.24
C GLU A 140 11.36 -1.04 10.65
N LEU A 141 10.36 -1.55 9.93
CA LEU A 141 9.80 -2.87 10.22
C LEU A 141 10.81 -3.99 9.93
N LEU A 142 11.60 -3.89 8.86
CA LEU A 142 12.66 -4.86 8.56
C LEU A 142 13.73 -4.89 9.65
N GLU A 143 14.13 -3.73 10.17
CA GLU A 143 15.08 -3.64 11.29
C GLU A 143 14.52 -4.29 12.56
N GLU A 144 13.22 -4.20 12.81
CA GLU A 144 12.56 -4.85 13.93
C GLU A 144 12.48 -6.38 13.75
N ILE A 145 12.09 -6.85 12.56
CA ILE A 145 11.85 -8.29 12.35
C ILE A 145 13.10 -9.07 11.92
N ASP A 146 14.04 -8.45 11.23
CA ASP A 146 15.29 -9.09 10.81
C ASP A 146 16.43 -8.06 10.68
N PRO A 147 17.05 -7.67 11.82
CA PRO A 147 18.15 -6.71 11.82
C PRO A 147 19.38 -7.18 11.03
N ALA A 148 19.55 -8.49 10.85
CA ALA A 148 20.65 -9.03 10.06
C ALA A 148 20.40 -8.75 8.58
N LYS A 149 19.18 -9.03 8.10
CA LYS A 149 18.77 -8.75 6.73
C LYS A 149 18.76 -7.25 6.42
N ALA A 150 18.33 -6.41 7.36
CA ALA A 150 18.35 -4.96 7.21
C ALA A 150 19.77 -4.41 6.91
N LYS A 151 20.82 -5.01 7.50
CA LYS A 151 22.22 -4.60 7.31
C LYS A 151 22.79 -4.98 5.94
N GLU A 152 22.14 -5.88 5.21
CA GLU A 152 22.54 -6.22 3.83
C GLU A 152 22.19 -5.09 2.85
N ILE A 153 21.31 -4.16 3.23
CA ILE A 153 20.88 -3.07 2.37
C ILE A 153 21.95 -1.97 2.39
N PRO A 154 22.49 -1.58 1.22
CA PRO A 154 23.47 -0.51 1.15
C PRO A 154 22.86 0.80 1.65
N ASP A 155 23.65 1.57 2.42
CA ASP A 155 23.23 2.90 2.85
C ASP A 155 23.10 3.78 1.60
N PRO A 156 21.92 4.36 1.31
CA PRO A 156 21.69 5.21 0.14
C PRO A 156 22.66 6.39 0.06
N LEU A 157 23.31 6.78 1.17
CA LEU A 157 24.31 7.85 1.25
C LEU A 157 25.77 7.37 1.19
N SER A 158 26.04 6.06 1.32
CA SER A 158 27.41 5.52 1.26
C SER A 158 27.99 5.39 -0.16
N ALA A 159 27.16 5.63 -1.18
CA ALA A 159 27.48 5.36 -2.58
C ALA A 159 28.18 6.51 -3.35
N GLU A 160 28.76 7.50 -2.67
CA GLU A 160 29.62 8.49 -3.34
C GLU A 160 31.00 8.59 -2.65
N PRO A 161 32.11 8.23 -3.32
CA PRO A 161 33.34 8.98 -3.14
C PRO A 161 33.08 10.36 -3.75
N LEU A 162 33.14 11.41 -2.92
CA LEU A 162 33.33 12.78 -3.39
C LEU A 162 34.56 12.79 -4.30
N GLY A 163 34.35 12.70 -5.61
CA GLY A 163 35.41 12.83 -6.60
C GLY A 163 36.08 14.18 -6.39
N ASP A 164 37.40 14.14 -6.13
CA ASP A 164 38.26 15.30 -5.95
C ASP A 164 37.86 16.44 -6.90
N ILE A 165 37.37 17.54 -6.32
CA ILE A 165 37.25 18.81 -7.03
C ILE A 165 38.59 19.51 -6.83
N PRO A 166 39.49 19.57 -7.83
CA PRO A 166 40.71 20.35 -7.70
C PRO A 166 40.35 21.85 -7.64
N PHE A 167 40.93 22.53 -6.64
CA PHE A 167 40.85 23.99 -6.43
C PHE A 167 41.57 24.78 -7.53
#